data_AF-A0A369ACZ8-F1
#
_entry.id   AF-A0A369ACZ8-F1
#
_cell.length_a   1.000
_cell.length_b   1.000
_cell.length_c   1.000
_cell.angle_alpha   90.00
_cell.angle_beta   90.00
_cell.angle_gamma   90.00
#
_symmetry.space_group_name_H-M   'P 1'
#
loop_
_entity.id
_entity.type
_entity.pdbx_description
1 polymer ?
#
loop_
_entity_poly.entity_id
_entity_poly.type
_entity_poly.pdbx_seq_one_letter_code
_entity_poly.pdbx_strand_id
1 'polypeptide(L)' 'MKLTIDRWGVGLEIGSLIINLFVGDVYVRIPNVGELAYSSAGFYLDHWRDPKKGFKEVE' A
#
# COMPACT_ATOMS: atom_id res chain seq x y z
N MET A 1 -2.52 13.29 -11.21
CA MET A 1 -2.79 13.46 -9.77
C MET A 1 -4.27 13.36 -9.58
N LYS A 2 -4.73 12.48 -8.69
CA LYS A 2 -6.14 12.26 -8.38
C LYS A 2 -6.28 12.14 -6.87
N LEU A 3 -7.18 12.92 -6.30
CA LEU A 3 -7.56 12.86 -4.90
C LEU A 3 -9.00 12.38 -4.84
N THR A 4 -9.23 11.33 -4.08
CA THR A 4 -10.53 10.74 -3.82
C THR A 4 -10.80 10.90 -2.33
N ILE A 5 -11.93 11.51 -1.98
CA ILE A 5 -12.36 11.65 -0.60
C ILE A 5 -13.74 10.99 -0.56
N ASP A 6 -13.85 9.95 0.25
CA ASP A 6 -15.11 9.23 0.45
C ASP A 6 -15.50 9.30 1.93
N ARG A 7 -16.74 8.91 2.23
CA ARG A 7 -17.28 8.91 3.60
C ARG A 7 -16.43 8.08 4.57
N TRP A 8 -15.72 7.09 4.04
CA TRP A 8 -14.96 6.11 4.80
C TRP A 8 -13.45 6.21 4.58
N GLY A 9 -12.95 7.22 3.87
CA GLY A 9 -11.51 7.31 3.62
C GLY A 9 -11.06 8.35 2.62
N VAL A 10 -9.76 8.34 2.38
CA VAL A 10 -9.06 9.22 1.44
C VAL A 10 -8.13 8.39 0.56
N GLY A 11 -8.12 8.67 -0.74
CA GLY A 11 -7.23 8.07 -1.73
C GLY A 11 -6.47 9.15 -2.46
N LEU A 12 -5.15 9.08 -2.50
CA LEU A 12 -4.26 9.99 -3.21
C LEU A 12 -3.42 9.20 -4.22
N GLU A 13 -3.58 9.53 -5.48
CA GLU A 13 -2.84 8.92 -6.59
C GLU A 13 -2.01 10.00 -7.31
N ILE A 14 -0.68 9.91 -7.25
CA ILE A 14 0.26 10.82 -7.92
C ILE A 14 1.19 10.00 -8.82
N GLY A 15 0.82 9.85 -10.09
CA GLY A 15 1.59 9.04 -11.03
C GLY A 15 1.55 7.57 -10.61
N SER A 16 2.69 7.03 -10.19
CA SER A 16 2.82 5.66 -9.67
C SER A 16 2.77 5.56 -8.14
N LEU A 17 2.66 6.69 -7.43
CA LEU A 17 2.42 6.74 -5.99
C LEU A 17 0.93 6.61 -5.71
N ILE A 18 0.52 5.65 -4.87
CA ILE A 18 -0.87 5.45 -4.45
C ILE A 18 -0.90 5.41 -2.93
N ILE A 19 -1.77 6.18 -2.30
CA ILE A 19 -1.96 6.23 -0.85
C ILE A 19 -3.46 6.21 -0.60
N ASN A 20 -3.96 5.10 -0.09
CA ASN A 20 -5.35 4.88 0.27
C ASN A 20 -5.45 4.66 1.77
N LEU A 21 -6.29 5.44 2.43
CA LEU A 21 -6.53 5.40 3.85
C LEU A 21 -8.03 5.28 4.06
N PHE A 22 -8.50 4.08 4.37
CA PHE A 22 -9.88 3.78 4.67
C PHE A 22 -10.03 3.40 6.15
N VAL A 23 -11.26 3.44 6.67
CA VAL A 23 -11.50 3.05 8.07
C VAL A 23 -11.07 1.61 8.30
N GLY A 24 -9.96 1.45 9.03
CA GLY A 24 -9.38 0.14 9.37
C GLY A 24 -8.48 -0.48 8.30
N ASP A 25 -8.23 0.23 7.19
CA ASP A 25 -7.39 -0.24 6.08
C ASP A 25 -6.47 0.88 5.56
N VAL A 26 -5.20 0.57 5.36
CA VAL A 26 -4.16 1.49 4.92
C VAL A 26 -3.38 0.82 3.80
N TYR A 27 -3.45 1.37 2.61
CA TYR A 27 -2.69 0.90 1.46
C TYR A 27 -1.79 2.00 0.92
N VAL A 28 -0.49 1.75 0.82
CA VAL A 28 0.51 2.71 0.37
C VAL A 28 1.44 2.02 -0.61
N ARG A 29 1.44 2.47 -1.87
CA ARG A 29 2.36 2.02 -2.92
C ARG A 29 3.27 3.16 -3.30
N ILE A 30 4.56 2.99 -3.07
CA ILE A 30 5.61 3.94 -3.43
C ILE A 30 6.41 3.37 -4.60
N PRO A 31 6.44 4.03 -5.76
CA PRO A 31 7.18 3.53 -6.91
C PRO A 31 8.68 3.44 -6.62
N ASN A 32 9.31 2.36 -7.07
CA ASN A 32 10.72 2.02 -6.85
C ASN A 32 11.10 1.75 -5.38
N VAL A 33 10.13 1.72 -4.47
CA VAL A 33 10.34 1.36 -3.07
C VAL A 33 9.56 0.09 -2.75
N GLY A 34 8.24 0.10 -2.89
CA GLY A 34 7.42 -1.04 -2.47
C GLY A 34 5.95 -0.72 -2.32
N GLU A 35 5.20 -1.71 -1.84
CA GLU A 35 3.81 -1.59 -1.44
C GLU A 35 3.59 -2.09 -0.02
N LEU A 36 2.75 -1.39 0.72
CA LEU A 36 2.37 -1.65 2.09
C LEU A 36 0.85 -1.72 2.12
N ALA A 37 0.29 -2.82 2.61
CA ALA A 37 -1.12 -2.94 2.91
C ALA A 37 -1.28 -3.33 4.37
N TYR A 38 -2.05 -2.57 5.12
CA TYR A 38 -2.34 -2.84 6.53
C TYR A 38 -3.83 -2.80 6.73
N SER A 39 -4.39 -3.91 7.18
CA SER A 39 -5.80 -4.04 7.49
C SER A 39 -5.96 -4.66 8.87
N SER A 40 -7.18 -4.64 9.41
CA SER A 40 -7.49 -5.34 10.65
C SER A 40 -7.24 -6.86 10.57
N ALA A 41 -7.21 -7.41 9.34
CA ALA A 41 -6.91 -8.82 9.08
C ALA A 41 -5.41 -9.15 9.00
N GLY A 42 -4.53 -8.15 8.84
CA GLY A 42 -3.10 -8.42 8.70
C GLY A 42 -2.30 -7.25 8.13
N PHE A 43 -0.98 -7.40 8.22
CA PHE A 43 0.00 -6.46 7.69
C PHE A 43 0.81 -7.12 6.57
N TYR A 44 0.81 -6.50 5.40
CA TYR A 44 1.56 -6.89 4.23
C TYR A 44 2.53 -5.77 3.86
N LEU A 45 3.81 -6.11 3.71
CA LEU A 45 4.85 -5.18 3.29
C LEU A 45 5.69 -5.87 2.24
N ASP A 46 5.51 -5.45 1.00
CA ASP A 46 6.35 -5.84 -0.12
C ASP A 46 7.30 -4.70 -0.45
N HIS A 47 8.59 -4.98 -0.41
CA HIS A 47 9.61 -4.04 -0.79
C HIS A 47 10.11 -4.47 -2.17
N TRP A 48 10.09 -3.58 -3.15
CA TRP A 48 10.55 -3.83 -4.52
C TRP A 48 12.08 -3.99 -4.63
N ARG A 49 12.73 -4.32 -3.52
CA ARG A 49 14.17 -4.41 -3.41
C ARG A 49 14.66 -5.78 -3.87
N ASP A 50 15.18 -5.74 -5.08
CA ASP A 50 16.05 -6.72 -5.71
C ASP A 50 15.41 -8.05 -6.13
N PRO A 51 15.66 -8.54 -7.36
CA PRO A 51 15.15 -9.82 -7.88
C PRO A 51 15.68 -11.08 -7.18
N LYS A 52 16.15 -10.98 -5.92
CA LYS A 52 16.85 -12.05 -5.18
C LYS A 52 16.27 -12.42 -3.82
N LYS A 53 15.18 -11.82 -3.36
CA LYS A 53 14.51 -12.28 -2.13
C LYS A 53 13.08 -12.67 -2.44
N GLY A 54 12.93 -13.96 -2.70
CA GLY A 54 11.63 -14.62 -2.74
C GLY A 54 10.84 -14.37 -1.45
N PHE A 55 9.56 -14.17 -1.66
CA PHE A 55 8.46 -14.16 -0.71
C PHE A 55 8.76 -15.00 0.54
N LYS A 56 8.72 -14.36 1.72
CA LYS A 56 8.52 -15.06 2.98
C LYS A 56 7.10 -14.75 3.43
N GLU A 57 6.22 -15.68 3.13
CA GLU A 57 4.96 -15.87 3.85
C GLU A 57 5.32 -16.13 5.32
N VAL A 58 4.80 -15.29 6.21
CA VAL A 58 4.88 -15.51 7.65
C VAL A 58 3.57 -16.16 8.08
N GLU A 59 3.66 -17.43 8.48
CA GLU A 59 2.59 -18.27 9.05
C GLU A 59 1.99 -17.67 10.33
#